data_AF-A0A2E6M2V0-F1
#
_entry.id   AF-A0A2E6M2V0-F1
#
_cell.length_a   1.000
_cell.length_b   1.000
_cell.length_c   1.000
_cell.angle_alpha   90.00
_cell.angle_beta   90.00
_cell.angle_gamma   90.00
#
_symmetry.space_group_name_H-M   'P 1'
#
loop_
_entity.id
_entity.type
_entity.pdbx_description
1 polymer ?
#
loop_
_entity_poly.entity_id
_entity_poly.type
_entity_poly.pdbx_seq_one_letter_code
_entity_poly.pdbx_strand_id
1 'polypeptide(L)'
;MYFHKTSYQDYVSSDLVKKVLKHSNQIITDENNSCEGEPINTVGDVVASLLEMNKYNKVDMLSYGCFNDTCTMSLSTCQPWESEECSSRFLKFNINEQSEIRADSFVCFDMP
;
A
#
# COMPACT_ATOMS: atom_id res chain seq x y z
N MET A 1 -30.28 -18.98 2.07
CA MET A 1 -29.99 -18.49 0.70
C MET A 1 -28.70 -17.69 0.81
N TYR A 2 -27.63 -18.18 0.18
CA TYR A 2 -26.28 -17.64 0.33
C TYR A 2 -26.17 -16.27 -0.37
N PHE A 3 -25.71 -15.24 0.35
CA PHE A 3 -25.28 -13.98 -0.25
C PHE A 3 -23.78 -14.08 -0.55
N HIS A 4 -23.42 -14.61 -1.72
CA HIS A 4 -22.10 -14.38 -2.29
C HIS A 4 -22.14 -13.02 -2.99
N LYS A 5 -21.75 -11.97 -2.27
CA LYS A 5 -21.36 -10.69 -2.86
C LYS A 5 -19.83 -10.59 -2.83
N THR A 6 -19.17 -11.48 -3.57
CA THR A 6 -17.76 -11.26 -3.94
C THR A 6 -17.76 -10.16 -4.99
N SER A 7 -17.48 -8.93 -4.57
CA SER A 7 -17.42 -7.80 -5.49
C SER A 7 -16.19 -7.96 -6.38
N TYR A 8 -16.32 -7.62 -7.66
CA TYR A 8 -15.21 -7.60 -8.62
C TYR A 8 -13.98 -6.81 -8.10
N GLN A 9 -14.25 -5.83 -7.24
CA GLN A 9 -13.26 -4.97 -6.59
C GLN A 9 -12.36 -5.73 -5.59
N ASP A 10 -12.91 -6.71 -4.86
CA ASP A 10 -12.15 -7.55 -3.92
C ASP A 10 -11.18 -8.49 -4.66
N TYR A 11 -11.57 -8.95 -5.85
CA TYR A 11 -10.76 -9.86 -6.67
C TYR A 11 -9.55 -9.15 -7.29
N VAL A 12 -9.76 -7.91 -7.76
CA VAL A 12 -8.70 -7.05 -8.32
C VAL A 12 -7.71 -6.62 -7.22
N SER A 13 -8.20 -6.32 -6.03
CA SER A 13 -7.35 -6.02 -4.86
C SER A 13 -6.44 -7.20 -4.49
N SER A 14 -7.00 -8.43 -4.43
CA SER A 14 -6.22 -9.64 -4.10
C SER A 14 -5.12 -9.97 -5.13
N ASP A 15 -5.38 -9.81 -6.43
CA ASP A 15 -4.38 -10.13 -7.47
C ASP A 15 -3.21 -9.16 -7.44
N LEU A 16 -3.48 -7.87 -7.25
CA LEU A 16 -2.41 -6.89 -7.17
C LEU A 16 -1.61 -7.01 -5.87
N VAL A 17 -2.23 -7.25 -4.72
CA VAL A 17 -1.46 -7.53 -3.49
C VAL A 17 -0.49 -8.70 -3.72
N LYS A 18 -0.94 -9.77 -4.41
CA LYS A 18 -0.04 -10.88 -4.81
C LYS A 18 1.07 -10.42 -5.75
N LYS A 19 0.79 -9.56 -6.72
CA LYS A 19 1.82 -8.99 -7.62
C LYS A 19 2.84 -8.16 -6.86
N VAL A 20 2.41 -7.26 -5.97
CA VAL A 20 3.30 -6.44 -5.13
C VAL A 20 4.17 -7.34 -4.24
N LEU A 21 3.58 -8.38 -3.63
CA LEU A 21 4.32 -9.32 -2.77
C LEU A 21 5.36 -10.15 -3.54
N LYS A 22 5.24 -10.35 -4.85
CA LYS A 22 6.32 -10.95 -5.66
C LYS A 22 7.57 -10.07 -5.70
N HIS A 23 7.42 -8.77 -5.48
CA HIS A 23 8.50 -7.80 -5.41
C HIS A 23 8.91 -7.50 -3.96
N SER A 24 8.52 -8.30 -2.96
CA SER A 24 8.80 -8.01 -1.54
C SER A 24 10.30 -7.77 -1.25
N ASN A 25 11.19 -8.49 -1.92
CA ASN A 25 12.65 -8.35 -1.74
C ASN A 25 13.26 -7.17 -2.54
N GLN A 26 12.45 -6.41 -3.29
CA GLN A 26 12.93 -5.26 -4.05
C GLN A 26 13.31 -4.13 -3.08
N ILE A 27 14.55 -3.68 -3.17
CA ILE A 27 15.05 -2.53 -2.40
C ILE A 27 14.44 -1.25 -2.97
N ILE A 28 13.95 -0.38 -2.08
CA ILE A 28 13.53 0.99 -2.38
C ILE A 28 14.74 1.88 -2.11
N THR A 29 15.13 2.70 -3.09
CA THR A 29 16.27 3.61 -2.95
C THR A 29 15.98 4.67 -1.88
N ASP A 30 17.02 5.16 -1.21
CA ASP A 30 16.89 6.20 -0.18
C ASP A 30 16.14 7.45 -0.69
N GLU A 31 16.36 7.84 -1.95
CA GLU A 31 15.67 8.96 -2.61
C GLU A 31 14.14 8.75 -2.75
N ASN A 32 13.70 7.49 -2.81
CA ASN A 32 12.30 7.10 -2.97
C ASN A 32 11.69 6.56 -1.67
N ASN A 33 12.42 6.65 -0.56
CA ASN A 33 12.00 6.09 0.72
C ASN A 33 11.88 7.19 1.77
N SER A 34 10.68 7.76 1.86
CA SER A 34 10.31 8.83 2.79
C SER A 34 9.33 8.34 3.85
N CYS A 35 9.36 7.05 4.21
CA CYS A 35 8.53 6.48 5.25
C CYS A 35 9.29 6.37 6.58
N GLU A 36 8.62 6.70 7.69
CA GLU A 36 9.23 6.67 9.02
C GLU A 36 9.16 5.29 9.71
N GLY A 37 10.11 4.98 10.59
CA GLY A 37 10.09 3.77 11.43
C GLY A 37 11.39 2.96 11.43
N GLU A 38 11.30 1.71 11.89
CA GLU A 38 12.33 0.67 11.74
C GLU A 38 12.82 0.57 10.27
N PRO A 39 13.96 -0.08 9.95
CA PRO A 39 14.60 0.05 8.63
C PRO A 39 13.75 -0.56 7.51
N ILE A 40 12.80 0.24 7.02
CA ILE A 40 11.99 0.00 5.84
C ILE A 40 12.92 0.21 4.67
N ASN A 41 13.42 -0.86 4.06
CA ASN A 41 14.34 -0.74 2.92
C ASN A 41 13.82 -1.48 1.69
N THR A 42 12.80 -2.30 1.87
CA THR A 42 12.22 -3.11 0.81
C THR A 42 10.73 -2.88 0.68
N VAL A 43 10.18 -3.22 -0.48
CA VAL A 43 8.72 -3.25 -0.70
C VAL A 43 8.02 -4.11 0.35
N GLY A 44 8.63 -5.24 0.74
CA GLY A 44 8.12 -6.13 1.77
C GLY A 44 8.00 -5.45 3.13
N ASP A 45 9.01 -4.66 3.52
CA ASP A 45 8.99 -3.92 4.79
C ASP A 45 7.88 -2.86 4.79
N VAL A 46 7.69 -2.14 3.69
CA VAL A 46 6.61 -1.15 3.54
C VAL A 46 5.25 -1.84 3.69
N VAL A 47 5.03 -2.92 2.94
CA VAL A 47 3.78 -3.70 2.99
C VAL A 47 3.54 -4.26 4.39
N ALA A 48 4.58 -4.77 5.06
CA ALA A 48 4.49 -5.25 6.43
C ALA A 48 4.07 -4.12 7.38
N SER A 49 4.65 -2.92 7.25
CA SER A 49 4.27 -1.76 8.06
C SER A 49 2.82 -1.35 7.83
N LEU A 50 2.34 -1.36 6.58
CA LEU A 50 0.95 -1.07 6.24
C LEU A 50 -0.01 -2.07 6.89
N LEU A 51 0.32 -3.37 6.87
CA LEU A 51 -0.48 -4.41 7.50
C LEU A 51 -0.43 -4.34 9.04
N GLU A 52 0.73 -4.03 9.61
CA GLU A 52 0.90 -3.83 11.04
C GLU A 52 0.08 -2.64 11.54
N MET A 53 0.17 -1.49 10.86
CA MET A 53 -0.65 -0.31 11.15
C MET A 53 -2.14 -0.60 10.99
N ASN A 54 -2.54 -1.37 9.97
CA ASN A 54 -3.94 -1.75 9.76
C ASN A 54 -4.49 -2.61 10.91
N LYS A 55 -3.66 -3.51 11.48
CA LYS A 55 -4.04 -4.40 12.59
C LYS A 55 -4.43 -3.63 13.86
N TYR A 56 -3.92 -2.42 14.07
CA TYR A 56 -4.29 -1.59 15.22
C TYR A 56 -5.71 -1.00 15.11
N ASN A 57 -6.29 -0.98 13.91
CA ASN A 57 -7.63 -0.48 13.67
C ASN A 57 -8.68 -1.59 13.76
N LYS A 58 -9.89 -1.25 14.23
CA LYS A 58 -11.02 -2.20 14.32
C LYS A 58 -11.69 -2.50 12.97
N VAL A 59 -11.27 -1.80 11.92
CA VAL A 59 -11.79 -1.88 10.56
C VAL A 59 -10.58 -1.85 9.63
N ASP A 60 -10.66 -2.62 8.54
CA ASP A 60 -9.65 -2.57 7.47
C ASP A 60 -9.67 -1.20 6.81
N MET A 61 -8.60 -0.44 6.98
CA MET A 61 -8.43 0.89 6.37
C MET A 61 -7.47 0.83 5.17
N LEU A 62 -7.00 -0.37 4.80
CA LEU A 62 -6.08 -0.53 3.68
C LEU A 62 -6.80 -0.16 2.39
N SER A 63 -6.31 0.88 1.74
CA SER A 63 -6.81 1.36 0.49
C SER A 63 -5.87 0.99 -0.64
N TYR A 64 -6.46 0.69 -1.78
CA TYR A 64 -5.73 0.43 -3.01
C TYR A 64 -6.44 1.07 -4.18
N GLY A 65 -5.67 1.69 -5.07
CA GLY A 65 -6.18 2.25 -6.31
C GLY A 65 -5.08 2.50 -7.32
N CYS A 66 -5.45 2.50 -8.60
CA CYS A 66 -4.60 2.96 -9.68
C CYS A 66 -5.31 4.07 -10.46
N PHE A 67 -4.53 5.04 -10.90
CA PHE A 67 -4.95 6.09 -11.82
C PHE A 67 -3.91 6.17 -12.95
N ASN A 68 -4.37 5.91 -14.18
CA ASN A 68 -3.51 5.65 -15.33
C ASN A 68 -2.49 4.55 -15.01
N ASP A 69 -1.19 4.84 -15.19
CA ASP A 69 -0.10 3.89 -15.01
C ASP A 69 0.47 3.91 -13.59
N THR A 70 -0.14 4.64 -12.66
CA THR A 70 0.34 4.75 -11.27
C THR A 70 -0.65 4.09 -10.32
N CYS A 71 -0.14 3.18 -9.50
CA CYS A 71 -0.85 2.46 -8.47
C CYS A 71 -0.36 2.87 -7.09
N THR A 72 -1.24 2.80 -6.12
CA THR A 72 -0.98 3.14 -4.72
C THR A 72 -1.65 2.13 -3.81
N MET A 73 -0.90 1.65 -2.82
CA MET A 73 -1.42 0.95 -1.65
C MET A 73 -1.17 1.85 -0.44
N SER A 74 -2.20 2.14 0.33
CA SER A 74 -2.10 3.12 1.42
C SER A 74 -2.93 2.73 2.62
N LEU A 75 -2.61 3.36 3.74
CA LEU A 75 -3.37 3.27 4.97
C LEU A 75 -3.41 4.67 5.58
N SER A 76 -4.60 5.12 5.95
CA SER A 76 -4.78 6.35 6.72
C SER A 76 -5.21 6.01 8.13
N THR A 77 -4.47 6.48 9.12
CA THR A 77 -4.73 6.27 10.55
C THR A 77 -4.90 7.61 11.23
N CYS A 78 -6.07 7.85 11.82
CA CYS A 78 -6.33 9.04 12.62
C CYS A 78 -6.20 8.67 14.10
N GLN A 79 -5.35 9.37 14.85
CA GLN A 79 -5.34 9.16 16.30
C GLN A 79 -6.61 9.75 16.93
N PRO A 80 -7.13 9.18 18.03
CA PRO A 80 -8.33 9.69 18.69
C PRO A 80 -8.25 11.15 19.16
N TRP A 81 -7.04 11.69 19.31
CA TRP A 81 -6.77 13.06 19.74
C TRP A 81 -6.41 14.02 18.59
N GLU A 82 -6.24 13.52 17.37
CA GLU A 82 -5.99 14.33 16.17
C GLU A 82 -7.32 14.69 15.53
N SER A 83 -7.66 15.99 15.53
CA SER A 83 -8.95 16.48 15.05
C SER A 83 -8.99 16.77 13.56
N GLU A 84 -7.84 16.92 12.89
CA GLU A 84 -7.77 17.48 11.51
C GLU A 84 -6.73 16.83 10.57
N GLU A 85 -5.61 16.28 11.07
CA GLU A 85 -4.56 15.66 10.24
C GLU A 85 -4.44 14.16 10.59
N CYS A 86 -4.56 13.29 9.59
CA CYS A 86 -4.51 11.84 9.77
C CYS A 86 -3.27 11.29 9.06
N SER A 87 -2.31 10.81 9.85
CA SER A 87 -1.11 10.18 9.31
C SER A 87 -1.46 9.06 8.33
N SER A 88 -0.90 9.15 7.14
CA SER A 88 -1.15 8.24 6.03
C SER A 88 0.15 7.74 5.43
N ARG A 89 0.29 6.43 5.28
CA ARG A 89 1.43 5.79 4.62
C ARG A 89 1.05 5.33 3.22
N PHE A 90 1.93 5.56 2.26
CA PHE A 90 1.73 5.18 0.86
C PHE A 90 2.90 4.35 0.32
N LEU A 91 2.56 3.26 -0.36
CA LEU A 91 3.42 2.57 -1.30
C LEU A 91 2.91 2.85 -2.71
N LYS A 92 3.65 3.64 -3.46
CA LYS A 92 3.35 4.01 -4.85
C LYS A 92 4.26 3.24 -5.79
N PHE A 93 3.74 2.84 -6.94
CA PHE A 93 4.51 2.23 -8.02
C PHE A 93 3.80 2.41 -9.35
N ASN A 94 4.54 2.28 -10.44
CA ASN A 94 4.00 2.33 -11.78
C ASN A 94 3.82 0.94 -12.36
N ILE A 95 2.87 0.83 -13.29
CA ILE A 95 2.66 -0.33 -14.14
C ILE A 95 3.05 0.01 -15.59
N ASN A 96 3.36 -1.01 -16.39
CA ASN A 96 3.59 -0.86 -17.82
C ASN A 96 2.29 -1.07 -18.63
N GLU A 97 2.38 -0.95 -19.95
CA GLU A 97 1.25 -1.18 -20.88
C GLU A 97 0.66 -2.60 -20.78
N GLN A 98 1.42 -3.56 -20.26
CA GLN A 98 1.00 -4.95 -20.02
C GLN A 98 0.40 -5.15 -18.61
N SER A 99 0.18 -4.08 -17.84
CA SER A 99 -0.31 -4.14 -16.45
C SER A 99 0.60 -4.93 -15.50
N GLU A 100 1.91 -4.92 -15.77
CA GLU A 100 2.95 -5.47 -14.91
C GLU A 100 3.63 -4.35 -14.12
N ILE A 101 4.02 -4.66 -12.88
CA ILE A 101 4.67 -3.70 -12.00
C ILE A 101 6.08 -3.41 -12.49
N ARG A 102 6.42 -2.12 -12.58
CA ARG A 102 7.78 -1.66 -12.79
C ARG A 102 8.55 -1.68 -11.48
N ALA A 103 9.41 -2.68 -11.30
CA ALA A 103 10.14 -2.88 -10.05
C ALA A 103 11.07 -1.73 -9.64
N ASP A 104 11.47 -0.88 -10.59
CA ASP A 104 12.30 0.32 -10.38
C ASP A 104 11.50 1.55 -9.92
N SER A 105 10.17 1.45 -9.84
CA SER A 105 9.28 2.60 -9.64
C SER A 105 8.65 2.70 -8.26
N PHE A 106 9.04 1.82 -7.33
CA PHE A 106 8.50 1.85 -5.97
C PHE A 106 8.97 3.10 -5.21
N VAL A 107 8.00 3.75 -4.57
CA VAL A 107 8.20 4.91 -3.70
C VAL A 107 7.40 4.69 -2.44
N CYS A 108 8.03 4.87 -1.27
CA CYS A 108 7.37 4.97 0.01
C CYS A 108 7.34 6.42 0.46
N PHE A 109 6.19 6.91 0.91
CA PHE A 109 6.11 8.22 1.56
C PHE A 109 4.97 8.26 2.58
N ASP A 110 5.16 9.05 3.63
CA ASP A 110 4.13 9.38 4.61
C ASP A 110 3.57 10.79 4.34
N MET A 111 2.28 10.99 4.62
CA MET A 111 1.63 12.31 4.63
C MET A 111 0.93 12.53 5.98
N PRO A 112 1.00 13.74 6.56
CA PRO A 112 0.18 14.12 7.71
C PRO A 112 -1.31 14.24 7.33
#